data_AF-P52064-F1
#
_entry.id   AF-P52064-F1
#
_cell.length_a   1.000
_cell.length_b   1.000
_cell.length_c   1.000
_cell.angle_alpha   90.00
_cell.angle_beta   90.00
_cell.angle_gamma   90.00
#
_symmetry.space_group_name_H-M   'P 1'
#
loop_
_entity.id
_entity.type
_entity.pdbx_description
1 polymer ?
#
loop_
_entity_poly.entity_id
_entity_poly.type
_entity_poly.pdbx_seq_one_letter_code
_entity_poly.pdbx_strand_id
1 'polypeptide(L)' 'MSAAVWQDGEDIILKLYIQPKASRDKIVGLHGEELKIAITAPPVDGKANAHLTK' A
#
# COMPACT_ATOMS: atom_id res chain seq x y z
N MET A 1 -2.52 9.95 17.50
CA MET A 1 -1.56 10.38 16.47
C MET A 1 -1.30 9.17 15.61
N SER A 2 -1.96 9.08 14.46
CA SER A 2 -1.97 7.89 13.62
C SER A 2 -1.11 8.20 12.41
N ALA A 3 0.11 7.68 12.39
CA ALA A 3 0.98 7.82 11.25
C ALA A 3 0.71 6.68 10.27
N ALA A 4 0.78 6.97 8.97
CA ALA A 4 0.76 5.95 7.93
C ALA A 4 2.02 5.05 7.99
N VAL A 5 3.10 5.54 8.61
CA VAL A 5 4.37 4.85 8.77
C VAL A 5 4.87 5.06 10.19
N TRP A 6 5.25 3.99 10.88
CA TRP A 6 5.95 4.06 12.16
C TRP A 6 6.94 2.91 12.29
N GLN A 7 7.89 3.08 13.20
CA GLN A 7 8.84 2.03 13.57
C GLN A 7 8.33 1.32 14.82
N ASP A 8 8.41 -0.01 14.82
CA ASP A 8 8.11 -0.87 15.96
C ASP A 8 9.28 -1.83 16.19
N GLY A 9 10.17 -1.48 17.12
CA GLY A 9 11.45 -2.18 17.30
C GLY A 9 12.34 -2.06 16.07
N GLU A 10 12.68 -3.20 15.45
CA GLU A 10 13.45 -3.25 14.20
C GLU A 10 12.56 -3.20 12.94
N ASP A 11 11.24 -3.29 13.12
CA ASP A 11 10.29 -3.33 12.02
C ASP A 11 9.78 -1.94 11.64
N ILE A 12 9.48 -1.74 10.36
CA ILE A 12 8.74 -0.57 9.87
C ILE A 12 7.35 -1.03 9.49
N ILE A 13 6.34 -0.46 10.16
CA ILE A 13 4.95 -0.74 9.86
C ILE A 13 4.40 0.32 8.92
N LEU A 14 3.80 -0.16 7.83
CA LEU A 14 3.19 0.65 6.78
C LEU A 14 1.69 0.34 6.73
N LYS A 15 0.86 1.35 6.99
CA LYS A 15 -0.57 1.29 6.71
C LYS A 15 -0.81 1.69 5.26
N LEU A 16 -1.28 0.76 4.45
CA LEU A 16 -1.40 0.95 3.01
C LEU A 16 -2.86 0.88 2.56
N TYR A 17 -3.28 1.89 1.80
CA TYR A 17 -4.54 1.84 1.05
C TYR A 17 -4.24 1.40 -0.38
N ILE A 18 -4.59 0.17 -0.74
CA ILE A 18 -4.26 -0.39 -2.04
C ILE A 18 -5.42 -0.18 -3.01
N GLN A 19 -5.17 0.57 -4.08
CA GLN A 19 -6.10 0.74 -5.20
C GLN A 19 -5.67 -0.18 -6.35
N PRO A 20 -6.34 -1.34 -6.53
CA PRO A 20 -6.04 -2.26 -7.62
C PRO A 20 -6.57 -1.73 -8.97
N LYS A 21 -6.21 -2.41 -10.07
CA LYS A 21 -6.65 -2.08 -11.44
C LYS A 21 -6.35 -0.64 -11.86
N ALA A 22 -5.26 -0.07 -11.37
CA ALA A 22 -4.78 1.23 -11.81
C ALA A 22 -4.19 1.15 -13.21
N SER A 23 -4.09 2.29 -13.91
CA SER A 23 -3.43 2.36 -15.22
C SER A 23 -1.92 2.16 -15.14
N ARG A 24 -1.31 2.35 -13.97
CA ARG A 24 0.11 2.16 -13.68
C ARG A 24 0.34 2.01 -12.19
N ASP A 25 1.45 1.38 -11.84
CA ASP A 25 1.91 1.29 -10.45
C ASP A 25 2.47 2.63 -10.00
N LYS A 26 1.99 3.16 -8.87
CA LYS A 26 2.49 4.40 -8.28
C LYS A 26 2.09 4.55 -6.82
N ILE A 27 2.96 5.19 -6.06
CA ILE A 27 2.58 5.80 -4.78
C ILE A 27 1.75 7.04 -5.10
N VAL A 28 0.51 7.07 -4.63
CA VAL A 28 -0.41 8.20 -4.85
C VAL A 28 -0.18 9.29 -3.81
N GLY A 29 0.17 8.90 -2.59
CA GLY A 29 0.40 9.80 -1.46
C GLY A 29 -0.46 9.43 -0.26
N LEU A 30 -0.52 10.32 0.74
CA LEU A 30 -1.33 10.10 1.93
C LEU A 30 -2.82 10.15 1.59
N HIS A 31 -3.56 9.18 2.12
CA HIS A 31 -5.01 9.09 2.04
C HIS A 31 -5.55 8.89 3.45
N GLY A 32 -5.90 10.00 4.11
CA GLY A 32 -6.21 9.99 5.54
C GLY A 32 -4.97 9.58 6.35
N GLU A 33 -5.05 8.44 7.02
CA GLU A 33 -4.00 7.89 7.88
C GLU A 33 -3.22 6.73 7.23
N GLU A 34 -3.41 6.51 5.93
CA GLU A 34 -2.81 5.41 5.18
C GLU A 34 -2.04 5.96 3.97
N LEU A 35 -1.02 5.23 3.53
CA LEU A 35 -0.32 5.52 2.29
C LEU A 35 -1.04 4.85 1.14
N LYS A 36 -1.60 5.65 0.23
CA LYS A 36 -2.29 5.14 -0.95
C LYS A 36 -1.31 4.71 -2.03
N ILE A 37 -1.44 3.46 -2.44
CA ILE A 37 -0.66 2.86 -3.53
C ILE A 37 -1.64 2.36 -4.58
N ALA A 38 -1.45 2.82 -5.81
CA ALA A 38 -2.18 2.34 -6.96
C ALA A 38 -1.36 1.27 -7.65
N ILE A 39 -1.96 0.12 -7.94
CA ILE A 39 -1.29 -1.01 -8.61
C ILE A 39 -2.14 -1.51 -9.78
N THR A 40 -1.47 -1.98 -10.82
CA THR A 40 -2.10 -2.57 -12.01
C THR A 40 -2.70 -3.95 -11.72
N ALA A 41 -2.15 -4.68 -10.75
CA ALA A 41 -2.63 -5.99 -10.36
C ALA A 41 -4.11 -5.97 -9.95
N PRO A 42 -4.90 -6.98 -10.34
CA PRO A 42 -6.29 -7.07 -9.96
C PRO A 42 -6.44 -7.59 -8.51
N PRO A 43 -7.54 -7.28 -7.81
CA PRO A 43 -7.77 -7.69 -6.42
C PRO A 43 -8.37 -9.10 -6.35
N VAL A 44 -7.71 -10.06 -6.99
CA VAL A 44 -8.15 -11.46 -7.05
C VAL A 44 -7.02 -12.33 -6.53
N ASP A 45 -7.36 -13.36 -5.76
CA ASP A 45 -6.43 -14.37 -5.25
C ASP A 45 -5.16 -13.79 -4.59
N GLY A 46 -5.29 -12.67 -3.88
CA GLY A 46 -4.15 -12.02 -3.21
C GLY A 46 -3.09 -11.43 -4.16
N LYS A 47 -3.31 -11.41 -5.48
CA LYS A 47 -2.37 -10.86 -6.47
C LYS A 47 -2.00 -9.42 -6.19
N ALA A 48 -2.95 -8.63 -5.68
CA ALA A 48 -2.71 -7.26 -5.24
C ALA A 48 -1.63 -7.18 -4.15
N ASN A 49 -1.68 -8.05 -3.14
CA ASN A 49 -0.72 -8.04 -2.03
C ASN A 49 0.64 -8.59 -2.45
N ALA A 50 0.65 -9.67 -3.24
CA ALA A 50 1.88 -10.24 -3.78
C ALA A 50 2.65 -9.24 -4.66
N HIS A 51 1.94 -8.33 -5.31
CA HIS A 51 2.53 -7.27 -6.13
C HIS A 51 3.25 -6.19 -5.30
N LEU A 52 2.96 -6.07 -4.00
CA LEU A 52 3.62 -5.08 -3.13
C LEU A 52 4.99 -5.52 -2.62
N THR A 53 5.24 -6.83 -2.58
CA THR A 53 6.47 -7.41 -2.02
C THR A 53 7.49 -7.82 -3.07
N LYS A 54 7.20 -7.59 -4.35
CA LYS A 54 8.05 -8.00 -5.47
C LYS A 54 9.00 -6.89 -5.89
#